data_AF-A0A3C0ZGT4-F1
#
_entry.id   AF-A0A3C0ZGT4-F1
#
_cell.length_a   1.000
_cell.length_b   1.000
_cell.length_c   1.000
_cell.angle_alpha   90.00
_cell.angle_beta   90.00
_cell.angle_gamma   90.00
#
_symmetry.space_group_name_H-M   'P 1'
#
loop_
_entity.id
_entity.type
_entity.pdbx_description
1 polymer ?
#
loop_
_entity_poly.entity_id
_entity_poly.type
_entity_poly.pdbx_seq_one_letter_code
_entity_poly.pdbx_strand_id
1 'polypeptide(L)'
;MKLFPLNTLAVLVSLTVSPTTRLTALTQPPPPDPAQAIQQRFEALNHRLDQLEKAVDDVLWYNRVGDVANIDKVLIVGPPRAKVQNPTAMGAKNPVRFATYIFIPQKLDRSKKYPVLVLPHGGVHGNFGTFHTHIIRELMAQGYVVVAPDYRGSTGYGRGFYEAIDYGGLEIEDNNAARDYVVDNYDFVDNNRVGILGWSHGGLITLMDIFDHPDDYRVAFAGVPVSDLVQRMGYSTDDYRRLFSAPYHIGKTANEDVQEYRRRSPVNHVQKLQTPLLIHTNTNDDDVNVLEVEHLIEALKAAGKKFEYEIFKEIPGGHSFDRIDTKKAKEIRLKIYRFLAGHLNPPHPLRTIDDLTKAGYR
;
A
#
# COMPACT_ATOMS: atom_id res chain seq x y z
N MET A 1 -71.11 30.65 -83.12
CA MET A 1 -72.21 30.27 -82.21
C MET A 1 -71.62 29.33 -81.16
N LYS A 2 -71.68 29.71 -79.87
CA LYS A 2 -71.17 28.99 -78.67
C LYS A 2 -69.64 28.85 -78.56
N LEU A 3 -68.97 28.88 -77.41
CA LEU A 3 -69.05 29.52 -76.07
C LEU A 3 -67.78 28.99 -75.33
N PHE A 4 -67.05 29.86 -74.65
CA PHE A 4 -65.82 29.63 -73.85
C PHE A 4 -66.03 28.65 -72.65
N PRO A 5 -64.98 28.08 -71.99
CA PRO A 5 -64.17 28.82 -71.01
C PRO A 5 -62.66 28.49 -70.88
N LEU A 6 -62.01 29.44 -70.21
CA LEU A 6 -60.59 29.60 -69.86
C LEU A 6 -60.02 28.44 -69.01
N ASN A 7 -58.73 28.18 -69.17
CA ASN A 7 -57.89 27.58 -68.13
C ASN A 7 -56.71 28.50 -67.79
N THR A 8 -56.60 28.79 -66.51
CA THR A 8 -55.62 29.65 -65.84
C THR A 8 -54.24 28.99 -65.83
N LEU A 9 -53.21 29.67 -66.35
CA LEU A 9 -51.82 29.20 -66.31
C LEU A 9 -51.15 29.71 -65.02
N ALA A 10 -50.83 28.79 -64.11
CA ALA A 10 -50.12 29.07 -62.87
C ALA A 10 -48.60 29.16 -63.12
N VAL A 11 -47.99 30.23 -62.59
CA VAL A 11 -46.55 30.49 -62.62
C VAL A 11 -45.84 29.55 -61.64
N LEU A 12 -44.96 28.69 -62.14
CA LEU A 12 -44.08 27.84 -61.34
C LEU A 12 -42.85 28.64 -60.90
N VAL A 13 -42.72 28.90 -59.60
CA VAL A 13 -41.51 29.45 -58.98
C VAL A 13 -40.55 28.29 -58.70
N SER A 14 -39.39 28.30 -59.33
CA SER A 14 -38.32 27.32 -59.11
C SER A 14 -37.59 27.60 -57.80
N LEU A 15 -37.97 26.90 -56.73
CA LEU A 15 -37.19 26.82 -55.49
C LEU A 15 -36.09 25.77 -55.67
N THR A 16 -34.84 26.22 -55.81
CA THR A 16 -33.66 25.37 -55.74
C THR A 16 -33.50 24.86 -54.31
N VAL A 17 -33.83 23.58 -54.08
CA VAL A 17 -33.62 22.89 -52.82
C VAL A 17 -32.14 22.49 -52.74
N SER A 18 -31.37 23.17 -51.89
CA SER A 18 -30.02 22.74 -51.51
C SER A 18 -30.08 21.34 -50.86
N PRO A 19 -29.14 20.44 -51.15
CA PRO A 19 -29.16 19.08 -50.61
C PRO A 19 -28.94 19.13 -49.09
N THR A 20 -30.02 18.79 -48.37
CA THR A 20 -30.05 18.09 -47.07
C THR A 20 -28.78 18.19 -46.22
N THR A 21 -28.76 19.15 -45.30
CA THR A 21 -28.01 19.05 -44.05
C THR A 21 -28.44 17.75 -43.36
N ARG A 22 -27.62 16.70 -43.44
CA ARG A 22 -27.78 15.54 -42.56
C ARG A 22 -27.58 16.06 -41.14
N LEU A 23 -28.66 16.18 -40.37
CA LEU A 23 -28.57 16.15 -38.92
C LEU A 23 -27.92 14.80 -38.58
N THR A 24 -26.62 14.80 -38.32
CA THR A 24 -26.00 13.75 -37.52
C THR A 24 -26.62 13.89 -36.14
N ALA A 25 -27.74 13.20 -35.92
CA ALA A 25 -28.19 12.92 -34.58
C ALA A 25 -26.98 12.29 -33.88
N LEU A 26 -26.40 13.01 -32.92
CA LEU A 26 -25.48 12.43 -31.95
C LEU A 26 -26.29 11.34 -31.25
N THR A 27 -26.22 10.12 -31.78
CA THR A 27 -26.77 8.95 -31.12
C THR A 27 -26.07 8.91 -29.77
N GLN A 28 -26.80 9.24 -28.70
CA GLN A 28 -26.28 9.02 -27.36
C GLN A 28 -25.88 7.54 -27.30
N PRO A 29 -24.70 7.22 -26.75
CA PRO A 29 -24.32 5.84 -26.56
C PRO A 29 -25.48 5.13 -25.86
N PRO A 30 -25.80 3.88 -26.24
CA PRO A 30 -26.88 3.14 -25.60
C PRO A 30 -26.66 3.18 -24.08
N PRO A 31 -27.73 3.33 -23.29
CA PRO A 31 -27.60 3.34 -21.84
C PRO A 31 -26.83 2.09 -21.41
N PRO A 32 -25.93 2.20 -20.42
CA PRO A 32 -25.15 1.06 -19.97
C PRO A 32 -26.10 -0.08 -19.61
N ASP A 33 -25.69 -1.31 -19.93
CA ASP A 33 -26.40 -2.51 -19.53
C ASP A 33 -26.80 -2.38 -18.05
N PRO A 34 -28.09 -2.53 -17.69
CA PRO A 34 -28.55 -2.43 -16.31
C PRO A 34 -27.69 -3.22 -15.32
N ALA A 35 -27.19 -4.40 -15.72
CA ALA A 35 -26.28 -5.18 -14.89
C ALA A 35 -24.93 -4.48 -14.65
N GLN A 36 -24.33 -3.91 -15.69
CA GLN A 36 -23.10 -3.12 -15.58
C GLN A 36 -23.31 -1.84 -14.74
N ALA A 37 -24.44 -1.15 -14.93
CA ALA A 37 -24.76 0.03 -14.15
C ALA A 37 -24.93 -0.30 -12.65
N ILE A 38 -25.53 -1.45 -12.33
CA ILE A 38 -25.64 -1.95 -10.97
C ILE A 38 -24.26 -2.29 -10.41
N GLN A 39 -23.42 -2.99 -11.17
CA GLN A 39 -22.06 -3.34 -10.75
C GLN A 39 -21.22 -2.10 -10.44
N GLN A 40 -21.25 -1.09 -11.31
CA GLN A 40 -20.54 0.18 -11.09
C GLN A 40 -21.03 0.91 -9.82
N ARG A 41 -22.33 0.84 -9.53
CA ARG A 41 -22.89 1.40 -8.29
C ARG A 41 -22.42 0.63 -7.06
N PHE A 42 -22.34 -0.70 -7.13
CA PHE A 42 -21.78 -1.52 -6.05
C PHE A 42 -20.30 -1.20 -5.80
N GLU A 43 -19.49 -1.08 -6.86
CA GLU A 43 -18.08 -0.67 -6.74
C GLU A 43 -17.95 0.71 -6.08
N ALA A 44 -18.76 1.69 -6.53
CA ALA A 44 -18.76 3.03 -5.95
C ALA A 44 -19.18 3.01 -4.47
N LEU A 45 -20.12 2.13 -4.10
CA LEU A 45 -20.54 1.95 -2.71
C LEU A 45 -19.44 1.32 -1.86
N ASN A 46 -18.72 0.31 -2.37
CA ASN A 46 -17.61 -0.32 -1.66
C ASN A 46 -16.54 0.71 -1.29
N HIS A 47 -16.12 1.55 -2.24
CA HIS A 47 -15.16 2.61 -1.92
C HIS A 47 -15.67 3.62 -0.90
N ARG A 48 -16.98 3.86 -0.85
CA ARG A 48 -17.59 4.76 0.14
C ARG A 48 -17.66 4.12 1.52
N LEU A 49 -17.87 2.81 1.59
CA LEU A 49 -17.76 2.03 2.82
C LEU A 49 -16.33 2.02 3.32
N ASP A 50 -15.33 1.79 2.45
CA ASP A 50 -13.91 1.87 2.82
C ASP A 50 -13.57 3.24 3.45
N GLN A 51 -14.10 4.33 2.88
CA GLN A 51 -13.90 5.69 3.43
C GLN A 51 -14.51 5.86 4.82
N LEU A 52 -15.68 5.24 5.07
CA LEU A 52 -16.31 5.27 6.39
C LEU A 52 -15.54 4.41 7.40
N GLU A 53 -15.13 3.20 7.01
CA GLU A 53 -14.27 2.34 7.83
C GLU A 53 -12.98 3.06 8.21
N LYS A 54 -12.35 3.73 7.24
CA LYS A 54 -11.14 4.52 7.49
C LYS A 54 -11.37 5.69 8.45
N ALA A 55 -12.48 6.42 8.30
CA ALA A 55 -12.84 7.51 9.20
C ALA A 55 -13.11 7.01 10.63
N VAL A 56 -13.67 5.81 10.78
CA VAL A 56 -13.84 5.15 12.08
C VAL A 56 -12.48 4.78 12.67
N ASP A 57 -11.60 4.17 11.87
CA ASP A 57 -10.25 3.81 12.31
C ASP A 57 -9.43 5.05 12.74
N ASP A 58 -9.57 6.18 12.04
CA ASP A 58 -8.98 7.46 12.44
C ASP A 58 -9.37 7.86 13.87
N VAL A 59 -10.66 7.77 14.20
CA VAL A 59 -11.15 8.07 15.55
C VAL A 59 -10.70 7.02 16.55
N LEU A 60 -10.71 5.74 16.18
CA LEU A 60 -10.28 4.66 17.05
C LEU A 60 -8.79 4.77 17.41
N TRP A 61 -7.94 5.28 16.52
CA TRP A 61 -6.54 5.55 16.85
C TRP A 61 -6.42 6.48 18.06
N TYR A 62 -7.11 7.62 18.06
CA TYR A 62 -7.11 8.55 19.20
C TYR A 62 -7.61 7.88 20.49
N ASN A 63 -8.61 7.01 20.40
CA ASN A 63 -9.16 6.31 21.57
C ASN A 63 -8.23 5.19 22.10
N ARG A 64 -7.55 4.46 21.22
CA ARG A 64 -6.79 3.25 21.59
C ARG A 64 -5.33 3.53 21.92
N VAL A 65 -4.75 4.63 21.43
CA VAL A 65 -3.35 4.96 21.69
C VAL A 65 -3.10 6.41 22.12
N GLY A 66 -4.13 7.27 22.20
CA GLY A 66 -3.97 8.68 22.59
C GLY A 66 -3.44 8.92 24.00
N ASP A 67 -3.42 7.88 24.83
CA ASP A 67 -2.82 7.87 26.18
C ASP A 67 -1.31 7.57 26.19
N VAL A 68 -0.73 7.16 25.06
CA VAL A 68 0.71 6.90 24.90
C VAL A 68 1.33 7.65 23.72
N ALA A 69 0.53 8.12 22.77
CA ALA A 69 1.00 8.79 21.56
C ALA A 69 0.24 10.10 21.29
N ASN A 70 0.98 11.11 20.82
CA ASN A 70 0.43 12.16 19.98
C ASN A 70 0.34 11.61 18.55
N ILE A 71 -0.80 11.79 17.89
CA ILE A 71 -1.10 11.20 16.58
C ILE A 71 -1.32 12.33 15.58
N ASP A 72 -0.39 12.46 14.63
CA ASP A 72 -0.57 13.32 13.45
C ASP A 72 -1.03 12.46 12.27
N LYS A 73 -1.94 12.99 11.45
CA LYS A 73 -2.28 12.44 10.14
C LYS A 73 -2.03 13.51 9.09
N VAL A 74 -0.86 13.46 8.48
CA VAL A 74 -0.40 14.46 7.51
C VAL A 74 -0.76 14.04 6.10
N LEU A 75 -0.95 15.01 5.21
CA LEU A 75 -1.14 14.78 3.78
C LEU A 75 0.14 15.24 3.07
N ILE A 76 0.90 14.28 2.56
CA ILE A 76 2.21 14.50 1.93
C ILE A 76 2.17 14.09 0.46
N VAL A 77 3.31 14.23 -0.24
CA VAL A 77 3.42 13.96 -1.68
C VAL A 77 4.52 12.96 -1.97
N GLY A 78 4.23 12.05 -2.90
CA GLY A 78 5.20 11.12 -3.48
C GLY A 78 5.40 11.42 -4.97
N PRO A 79 6.01 10.52 -5.75
CA PRO A 79 6.15 10.75 -7.18
C PRO A 79 4.79 10.79 -7.90
N PRO A 80 4.73 11.31 -9.14
CA PRO A 80 3.53 11.23 -9.97
C PRO A 80 3.04 9.79 -10.19
N ARG A 81 1.82 9.62 -10.71
CA ARG A 81 1.26 8.29 -10.99
C ARG A 81 2.10 7.55 -12.03
N ALA A 82 2.31 6.25 -11.83
CA ALA A 82 2.95 5.38 -12.83
C ALA A 82 2.13 5.33 -14.13
N LYS A 83 0.80 5.25 -13.98
CA LYS A 83 -0.16 5.19 -15.09
C LYS A 83 -0.99 6.46 -15.17
N VAL A 84 -0.76 7.24 -16.22
CA VAL A 84 -1.49 8.48 -16.51
C VAL A 84 -2.35 8.27 -17.75
N GLN A 85 -3.68 8.30 -17.59
CA GLN A 85 -4.61 8.06 -18.71
C GLN A 85 -4.49 9.09 -19.84
N ASN A 86 -4.29 10.36 -19.50
CA ASN A 86 -4.02 11.43 -20.46
C ASN A 86 -2.75 12.20 -20.07
N PRO A 87 -1.57 11.84 -20.62
CA PRO A 87 -0.30 12.47 -20.28
C PRO A 87 -0.20 13.97 -20.61
N THR A 88 -1.08 14.47 -21.47
CA THR A 88 -1.14 15.88 -21.88
C THR A 88 -2.14 16.70 -21.08
N ALA A 89 -2.97 16.07 -20.24
CA ALA A 89 -3.92 16.77 -19.40
C ALA A 89 -3.19 17.68 -18.39
N MET A 90 -3.81 18.81 -18.06
CA MET A 90 -3.35 19.66 -16.97
C MET A 90 -3.34 18.84 -15.67
N GLY A 91 -2.19 18.82 -14.99
CA GLY A 91 -1.98 18.03 -13.77
C GLY A 91 -1.60 16.56 -13.97
N ALA A 92 -1.41 16.10 -15.22
CA ALA A 92 -0.99 14.73 -15.54
C ALA A 92 0.30 14.28 -14.81
N LYS A 93 1.20 15.22 -14.54
CA LYS A 93 2.48 14.99 -13.85
C LYS A 93 2.47 15.47 -12.39
N ASN A 94 1.31 15.77 -11.82
CA ASN A 94 1.25 16.18 -10.43
C ASN A 94 1.65 15.02 -9.51
N PRO A 95 2.40 15.29 -8.44
CA PRO A 95 2.65 14.35 -7.36
C PRO A 95 1.37 13.71 -6.84
N VAL A 96 1.43 12.41 -6.51
CA VAL A 96 0.34 11.76 -5.77
C VAL A 96 0.36 12.28 -4.34
N ARG A 97 -0.79 12.75 -3.86
CA ARG A 97 -0.98 13.09 -2.45
C ARG A 97 -1.49 11.87 -1.71
N PHE A 98 -0.89 11.57 -0.57
CA PHE A 98 -1.27 10.43 0.25
C PHE A 98 -1.18 10.77 1.74
N ALA A 99 -1.99 10.08 2.54
CA ALA A 99 -2.06 10.29 3.98
C ALA A 99 -0.97 9.48 4.68
N THR A 100 -0.45 9.99 5.78
CA THR A 100 0.56 9.31 6.59
C THR A 100 0.29 9.56 8.06
N TYR A 101 0.19 8.49 8.85
CA TYR A 101 0.14 8.60 10.30
C TYR A 101 1.55 8.75 10.86
N ILE A 102 1.67 9.61 11.86
CA ILE A 102 2.89 9.77 12.65
C ILE A 102 2.49 9.63 14.11
N PHE A 103 3.03 8.61 14.77
CA PHE A 103 2.84 8.36 16.19
C PHE A 103 4.09 8.80 16.93
N ILE A 104 3.93 9.77 17.83
CA ILE A 104 5.01 10.36 18.62
C ILE A 104 4.73 10.04 20.09
N PRO A 105 5.66 9.43 20.85
CA PRO A 105 5.44 9.14 22.27
C PRO A 105 4.99 10.41 23.03
N GLN A 106 3.90 10.31 23.79
CA GLN A 106 3.21 11.47 24.36
C GLN A 106 4.12 12.33 25.27
N LYS A 107 5.05 11.68 25.97
CA LYS A 107 6.00 12.29 26.92
C LYS A 107 7.41 12.46 26.35
N LEU A 108 7.55 12.49 25.03
CA LEU A 108 8.82 12.66 24.34
C LEU A 108 9.42 14.06 24.60
N ASP A 109 10.69 14.11 25.00
CA ASP A 109 11.43 15.36 25.19
C ASP A 109 11.98 15.84 23.85
N ARG A 110 11.29 16.79 23.21
CA ARG A 110 11.61 17.28 21.86
C ARG A 110 12.97 17.97 21.74
N SER A 111 13.72 18.17 22.83
CA SER A 111 15.11 18.64 22.78
C SER A 111 16.13 17.53 22.47
N LYS A 112 15.71 16.26 22.50
CA LYS A 112 16.54 15.08 22.23
C LYS A 112 16.25 14.47 20.86
N LYS A 113 17.14 13.58 20.43
CA LYS A 113 17.04 12.83 19.18
C LYS A 113 16.51 11.41 19.44
N TYR A 114 15.57 10.95 18.62
CA TYR A 114 14.87 9.68 18.76
C TYR A 114 14.91 8.84 17.49
N PRO A 115 14.94 7.50 17.61
CA PRO A 115 14.89 6.62 16.46
C PRO A 115 13.49 6.59 15.86
N VAL A 116 13.44 6.36 14.55
CA VAL A 116 12.19 6.24 13.77
C VAL A 116 12.02 4.82 13.26
N LEU A 117 10.79 4.34 13.27
CA LEU A 117 10.40 3.14 12.55
C LEU A 117 9.37 3.48 11.48
N VAL A 118 9.68 3.14 10.24
CA VAL A 118 8.75 3.17 9.11
C VAL A 118 7.97 1.86 9.11
N LEU A 119 6.65 1.96 9.02
CA LEU A 119 5.73 0.84 9.18
C LEU A 119 4.73 0.78 8.01
N PRO A 120 5.16 0.29 6.83
CA PRO A 120 4.25 0.07 5.71
C PRO A 120 3.22 -1.01 6.05
N HIS A 121 1.95 -0.75 5.75
CA HIS A 121 0.87 -1.72 5.97
C HIS A 121 0.89 -2.87 4.95
N GLY A 122 0.24 -3.98 5.31
CA GLY A 122 0.01 -5.11 4.41
C GLY A 122 -1.24 -4.97 3.53
N GLY A 123 -1.48 -5.99 2.69
CA GLY A 123 -2.63 -6.07 1.77
C GLY A 123 -2.39 -5.34 0.43
N VAL A 124 -2.90 -5.93 -0.66
CA VAL A 124 -2.84 -5.32 -2.01
C VAL A 124 -3.63 -4.01 -2.02
N HIS A 125 -4.89 -4.07 -1.60
CA HIS A 125 -5.72 -2.92 -1.32
C HIS A 125 -6.08 -2.91 0.17
N GLY A 126 -5.08 -2.68 1.00
CA GLY A 126 -5.21 -2.50 2.45
C GLY A 126 -5.12 -1.04 2.86
N ASN A 127 -5.11 -0.78 4.16
CA ASN A 127 -4.73 0.50 4.73
C ASN A 127 -4.14 0.28 6.13
N PHE A 128 -3.50 1.30 6.70
CA PHE A 128 -3.01 1.25 8.08
C PHE A 128 -4.16 1.46 9.07
N GLY A 129 -4.60 0.36 9.69
CA GLY A 129 -5.73 0.32 10.62
C GLY A 129 -5.40 -0.17 12.02
N THR A 130 -6.39 -0.08 12.92
CA THR A 130 -6.21 -0.30 14.37
C THR A 130 -5.92 -1.75 14.79
N PHE A 131 -5.84 -2.69 13.84
CA PHE A 131 -5.21 -4.00 14.05
C PHE A 131 -3.79 -3.87 14.65
N HIS A 132 -3.05 -2.82 14.27
CA HIS A 132 -1.69 -2.56 14.75
C HIS A 132 -1.65 -1.84 16.12
N THR A 133 -2.77 -1.70 16.84
CA THR A 133 -2.83 -0.97 18.13
C THR A 133 -1.76 -1.44 19.10
N HIS A 134 -1.66 -2.74 19.36
CA HIS A 134 -0.69 -3.27 20.32
C HIS A 134 0.75 -3.00 19.87
N ILE A 135 1.04 -3.13 18.56
CA ILE A 135 2.36 -2.83 17.98
C ILE A 135 2.72 -1.36 18.20
N ILE A 136 1.82 -0.43 17.86
CA ILE A 136 2.04 1.01 18.10
C ILE A 136 2.33 1.27 19.57
N ARG A 137 1.53 0.74 20.49
CA ARG A 137 1.75 0.92 21.94
C ARG A 137 3.10 0.36 22.39
N GLU A 138 3.46 -0.83 21.93
CA GLU A 138 4.73 -1.49 22.22
C GLU A 138 5.93 -0.69 21.68
N LEU A 139 5.82 -0.05 20.51
CA LEU A 139 6.85 0.83 19.93
C LEU A 139 6.93 2.19 20.64
N MET A 140 5.79 2.79 20.99
CA MET A 140 5.73 4.05 21.75
C MET A 140 6.36 3.90 23.12
N ALA A 141 6.13 2.78 23.80
CA ALA A 141 6.74 2.48 25.11
C ALA A 141 8.27 2.41 25.04
N GLN A 142 8.84 2.05 23.89
CA GLN A 142 10.27 2.02 23.67
C GLN A 142 10.86 3.40 23.37
N GLY A 143 10.02 4.37 22.98
CA GLY A 143 10.45 5.71 22.58
C GLY A 143 10.78 5.84 21.10
N TYR A 144 10.26 4.94 20.25
CA TYR A 144 10.31 5.15 18.80
C TYR A 144 9.28 6.19 18.37
N VAL A 145 9.62 7.02 17.39
CA VAL A 145 8.63 7.67 16.53
C VAL A 145 8.24 6.68 15.44
N VAL A 146 6.96 6.52 15.14
CA VAL A 146 6.50 5.60 14.09
C VAL A 146 5.83 6.38 12.98
N VAL A 147 6.24 6.13 11.74
CA VAL A 147 5.61 6.68 10.54
C VAL A 147 4.96 5.55 9.74
N ALA A 148 3.67 5.66 9.46
CA ALA A 148 2.89 4.63 8.80
C ALA A 148 2.09 5.25 7.63
N PRO A 149 2.61 5.17 6.40
CA PRO A 149 1.94 5.74 5.23
C PRO A 149 0.80 4.85 4.74
N ASP A 150 -0.29 5.49 4.32
CA ASP A 150 -1.27 4.90 3.42
C ASP A 150 -0.86 5.26 1.99
N TYR A 151 0.09 4.50 1.44
CA TYR A 151 0.70 4.72 0.12
C TYR A 151 -0.31 4.60 -1.04
N ARG A 152 0.08 4.98 -2.27
CA ARG A 152 -0.82 4.90 -3.44
C ARG A 152 -1.47 3.52 -3.55
N GLY A 153 -2.79 3.50 -3.70
CA GLY A 153 -3.54 2.25 -3.78
C GLY A 153 -4.25 1.83 -2.48
N SER A 154 -3.93 2.44 -1.34
CA SER A 154 -4.61 2.11 -0.09
C SER A 154 -6.11 2.39 -0.14
N THR A 155 -6.88 1.59 0.59
CA THR A 155 -8.33 1.80 0.75
C THR A 155 -8.62 2.95 1.72
N GLY A 156 -9.87 3.45 1.69
CA GLY A 156 -10.29 4.56 2.56
C GLY A 156 -10.13 5.97 1.99
N TYR A 157 -9.59 6.09 0.78
CA TYR A 157 -9.33 7.38 0.11
C TYR A 157 -10.05 7.55 -1.23
N GLY A 158 -10.99 6.63 -1.52
CA GLY A 158 -11.82 6.63 -2.72
C GLY A 158 -11.16 5.99 -3.95
N ARG A 159 -11.98 5.69 -4.97
CA ARG A 159 -11.60 4.95 -6.18
C ARG A 159 -10.36 5.50 -6.87
N GLY A 160 -10.26 6.82 -6.98
CA GLY A 160 -9.13 7.45 -7.70
C GLY A 160 -7.78 7.19 -7.05
N PHE A 161 -7.73 7.05 -5.72
CA PHE A 161 -6.50 6.72 -4.98
C PHE A 161 -6.25 5.21 -4.97
N TYR A 162 -7.31 4.41 -4.81
CA TYR A 162 -7.28 2.96 -4.96
C TYR A 162 -6.68 2.53 -6.31
N GLU A 163 -7.14 3.11 -7.41
CA GLU A 163 -6.64 2.83 -8.77
C GLU A 163 -5.29 3.48 -9.07
N ALA A 164 -4.68 4.21 -8.12
CA ALA A 164 -3.31 4.74 -8.26
C ALA A 164 -2.23 3.74 -7.85
N ILE A 165 -2.63 2.55 -7.37
CA ILE A 165 -1.75 1.46 -6.98
C ILE A 165 -0.70 1.15 -8.05
N ASP A 166 0.53 0.90 -7.59
CA ASP A 166 1.63 0.45 -8.42
C ASP A 166 2.44 -0.60 -7.64
N TYR A 167 1.78 -1.72 -7.33
CA TYR A 167 2.26 -2.76 -6.41
C TYR A 167 3.68 -3.27 -6.74
N GLY A 168 4.60 -3.22 -5.77
CA GLY A 168 6.03 -3.46 -5.91
C GLY A 168 6.78 -2.43 -6.77
N GLY A 169 6.18 -1.27 -7.00
CA GLY A 169 6.69 -0.16 -7.80
C GLY A 169 6.70 1.15 -7.00
N LEU A 170 6.00 2.19 -7.46
CA LEU A 170 6.08 3.54 -6.88
C LEU A 170 5.51 3.70 -5.47
N GLU A 171 4.87 2.68 -4.89
CA GLU A 171 4.50 2.71 -3.46
C GLU A 171 5.72 2.61 -2.53
N ILE A 172 6.85 2.05 -3.03
CA ILE A 172 8.15 2.05 -2.35
C ILE A 172 8.60 3.50 -2.18
N GLU A 173 8.51 4.30 -3.25
CA GLU A 173 8.84 5.72 -3.22
C GLU A 173 7.88 6.55 -2.34
N ASP A 174 6.60 6.18 -2.26
CA ASP A 174 5.69 6.81 -1.30
C ASP A 174 6.10 6.50 0.15
N ASN A 175 6.52 5.26 0.42
CA ASN A 175 6.98 4.87 1.75
C ASN A 175 8.28 5.59 2.12
N ASN A 176 9.25 5.70 1.19
CA ASN A 176 10.47 6.46 1.42
C ASN A 176 10.20 7.98 1.58
N ALA A 177 9.26 8.54 0.81
CA ALA A 177 8.85 9.94 0.99
C ALA A 177 8.22 10.20 2.37
N ALA A 178 7.50 9.23 2.95
CA ALA A 178 6.99 9.34 4.32
C ALA A 178 8.10 9.35 5.37
N ARG A 179 9.15 8.55 5.15
CA ARG A 179 10.38 8.55 5.93
C ARG A 179 11.09 9.90 5.86
N ASP A 180 11.28 10.43 4.66
CA ASP A 180 11.96 11.72 4.46
C ASP A 180 11.18 12.86 5.09
N TYR A 181 9.84 12.84 4.96
CA TYR A 181 8.99 13.83 5.59
C TYR A 181 9.25 13.93 7.10
N VAL A 182 9.31 12.80 7.83
CA VAL A 182 9.54 12.85 9.28
C VAL A 182 10.97 13.26 9.64
N VAL A 183 11.96 12.87 8.83
CA VAL A 183 13.36 13.25 9.01
C VAL A 183 13.57 14.75 8.80
N ASP A 184 12.93 15.32 7.79
CA ASP A 184 13.10 16.72 7.40
C ASP A 184 12.30 17.70 8.25
N ASN A 185 11.14 17.27 8.79
CA ASN A 185 10.19 18.18 9.44
C ASN A 185 10.17 18.09 10.97
N TYR A 186 10.82 17.09 11.57
CA TYR A 186 10.81 16.91 13.02
C TYR A 186 12.23 16.92 13.59
N ASP A 187 12.62 18.04 14.21
CA ASP A 187 13.96 18.23 14.79
C ASP A 187 14.36 17.21 15.86
N PHE A 188 13.42 16.47 16.44
CA PHE A 188 13.71 15.41 17.40
C PHE A 188 13.91 14.03 16.75
N VAL A 189 13.80 13.92 15.42
CA VAL A 189 14.12 12.70 14.67
C VAL A 189 15.62 12.61 14.39
N ASP A 190 16.15 11.41 14.57
CA ASP A 190 17.54 11.05 14.29
C ASP A 190 17.66 10.33 12.94
N ASN A 191 18.18 11.03 11.93
CA ASN A 191 18.38 10.51 10.59
C ASN A 191 19.28 9.25 10.55
N ASN A 192 20.16 9.07 11.54
CA ASN A 192 21.07 7.91 11.60
C ASN A 192 20.45 6.68 12.28
N ARG A 193 19.21 6.81 12.79
CA ARG A 193 18.50 5.75 13.52
C ARG A 193 17.09 5.56 12.98
N VAL A 194 17.00 5.40 11.67
CA VAL A 194 15.78 5.02 10.96
C VAL A 194 15.81 3.52 10.70
N GLY A 195 14.76 2.80 11.10
CA GLY A 195 14.55 1.42 10.70
C GLY A 195 13.20 1.25 10.02
N ILE A 196 12.98 0.08 9.45
CA ILE A 196 11.73 -0.28 8.79
C ILE A 196 11.27 -1.66 9.24
N LEU A 197 9.97 -1.83 9.45
CA LEU A 197 9.39 -3.12 9.73
C LEU A 197 8.03 -3.26 9.08
N GLY A 198 7.77 -4.41 8.46
CA GLY A 198 6.52 -4.64 7.76
C GLY A 198 6.23 -6.12 7.60
N TRP A 199 4.97 -6.43 7.30
CA TRP A 199 4.50 -7.79 7.10
C TRP A 199 3.72 -7.93 5.81
N SER A 200 3.68 -9.15 5.24
CA SER A 200 2.92 -9.42 4.02
C SER A 200 3.40 -8.50 2.89
N HIS A 201 2.49 -7.75 2.26
CA HIS A 201 2.83 -6.68 1.34
C HIS A 201 3.72 -5.59 1.96
N GLY A 202 3.52 -5.21 3.23
CA GLY A 202 4.44 -4.32 3.93
C GLY A 202 5.84 -4.92 4.09
N GLY A 203 5.95 -6.26 4.12
CA GLY A 203 7.22 -6.98 4.07
C GLY A 203 7.89 -6.89 2.70
N LEU A 204 7.10 -6.91 1.61
CA LEU A 204 7.59 -6.63 0.26
C LEU A 204 8.15 -5.22 0.18
N ILE A 205 7.38 -4.22 0.61
CA ILE A 205 7.80 -2.81 0.63
C ILE A 205 9.08 -2.66 1.46
N THR A 206 9.12 -3.26 2.65
CA THR A 206 10.30 -3.27 3.52
C THR A 206 11.55 -3.80 2.81
N LEU A 207 11.43 -4.93 2.10
CA LEU A 207 12.54 -5.51 1.36
C LEU A 207 12.97 -4.63 0.18
N MET A 208 12.02 -4.10 -0.58
CA MET A 208 12.31 -3.24 -1.73
C MET A 208 12.95 -1.91 -1.31
N ASP A 209 12.47 -1.29 -0.23
CA ASP A 209 13.05 -0.06 0.32
C ASP A 209 14.53 -0.24 0.70
N ILE A 210 14.89 -1.30 1.42
CA ILE A 210 16.30 -1.52 1.78
C ILE A 210 17.18 -1.95 0.60
N PHE A 211 16.57 -2.33 -0.52
CA PHE A 211 17.30 -2.65 -1.75
C PHE A 211 17.53 -1.41 -2.61
N ASP A 212 16.50 -0.56 -2.74
CA ASP A 212 16.55 0.63 -3.60
C ASP A 212 17.10 1.87 -2.87
N HIS A 213 16.94 1.93 -1.55
CA HIS A 213 17.38 3.01 -0.66
C HIS A 213 18.25 2.47 0.52
N PRO A 214 19.36 1.76 0.26
CA PRO A 214 20.12 1.04 1.28
C PRO A 214 20.74 1.91 2.37
N ASP A 215 20.97 3.20 2.07
CA ASP A 215 21.58 4.16 3.01
C ASP A 215 20.54 4.82 3.95
N ASP A 216 19.25 4.72 3.62
CA ASP A 216 18.18 5.40 4.35
C ASP A 216 17.70 4.63 5.58
N TYR A 217 18.05 3.34 5.67
CA TYR A 217 17.57 2.40 6.70
C TYR A 217 18.73 1.66 7.38
N ARG A 218 18.74 1.71 8.72
CA ARG A 218 19.78 1.11 9.57
C ARG A 218 19.54 -0.36 9.91
N VAL A 219 18.27 -0.80 9.85
CA VAL A 219 17.82 -2.17 10.14
C VAL A 219 16.43 -2.39 9.53
N ALA A 220 16.14 -3.62 9.12
CA ALA A 220 14.85 -4.03 8.59
C ALA A 220 14.33 -5.33 9.20
N PHE A 221 13.00 -5.39 9.39
CA PHE A 221 12.28 -6.62 9.69
C PHE A 221 11.19 -6.89 8.64
N ALA A 222 11.24 -8.06 8.02
CA ALA A 222 10.24 -8.50 7.04
C ALA A 222 9.54 -9.78 7.53
N GLY A 223 8.30 -9.65 8.00
CA GLY A 223 7.49 -10.78 8.46
C GLY A 223 6.55 -11.31 7.37
N VAL A 224 6.50 -12.62 7.17
CA VAL A 224 5.68 -13.28 6.12
C VAL A 224 5.68 -12.51 4.79
N PRO A 225 6.86 -12.10 4.27
CA PRO A 225 6.91 -11.12 3.20
C PRO A 225 6.45 -11.73 1.87
N VAL A 226 5.62 -11.00 1.14
CA VAL A 226 5.48 -11.26 -0.29
C VAL A 226 6.85 -11.00 -0.93
N SER A 227 7.39 -11.97 -1.64
CA SER A 227 8.79 -11.96 -2.09
C SER A 227 8.98 -12.44 -3.52
N ASP A 228 8.04 -13.20 -4.07
CA ASP A 228 8.04 -13.64 -5.46
C ASP A 228 6.63 -13.64 -6.06
N LEU A 229 6.30 -12.54 -6.76
CA LEU A 229 5.02 -12.39 -7.44
C LEU A 229 4.80 -13.39 -8.58
N VAL A 230 5.86 -13.91 -9.22
CA VAL A 230 5.69 -14.93 -10.27
C VAL A 230 5.21 -16.22 -9.64
N GLN A 231 5.89 -16.67 -8.57
CA GLN A 231 5.48 -17.85 -7.82
C GLN A 231 4.08 -17.66 -7.22
N ARG A 232 3.81 -16.49 -6.64
CA ARG A 232 2.50 -16.11 -6.10
C ARG A 232 1.38 -16.26 -7.12
N MET A 233 1.55 -15.71 -8.32
CA MET A 233 0.55 -15.85 -9.39
C MET A 233 0.34 -17.31 -9.81
N GLY A 234 1.36 -18.16 -9.67
CA GLY A 234 1.30 -19.59 -9.97
C GLY A 234 0.38 -20.40 -9.06
N TYR A 235 0.31 -20.06 -7.76
CA TYR A 235 -0.57 -20.75 -6.80
C TYR A 235 -1.86 -19.99 -6.45
N SER A 236 -2.02 -18.76 -6.94
CA SER A 236 -3.18 -17.92 -6.65
C SER A 236 -4.47 -18.38 -7.37
N THR A 237 -5.61 -17.83 -6.96
CA THR A 237 -6.88 -17.98 -7.69
C THR A 237 -6.93 -17.09 -8.93
N ASP A 238 -7.86 -17.36 -9.86
CA ASP A 238 -8.05 -16.51 -11.04
C ASP A 238 -8.48 -15.09 -10.65
N ASP A 239 -9.29 -14.93 -9.62
CA ASP A 239 -9.76 -13.63 -9.13
C ASP A 239 -8.59 -12.80 -8.62
N TYR A 240 -7.67 -13.42 -7.87
CA TYR A 240 -6.46 -12.77 -7.40
C TYR A 240 -5.52 -12.41 -8.56
N ARG A 241 -5.36 -13.28 -9.56
CA ARG A 241 -4.61 -12.95 -10.79
C ARG A 241 -5.24 -11.77 -11.55
N ARG A 242 -6.56 -11.70 -11.63
CA ARG A 242 -7.29 -10.59 -12.28
C ARG A 242 -7.10 -9.27 -11.54
N LEU A 243 -6.98 -9.28 -10.21
CA LEU A 243 -6.67 -8.09 -9.44
C LEU A 243 -5.34 -7.47 -9.88
N PHE A 244 -4.28 -8.29 -10.00
CA PHE A 244 -2.97 -7.80 -10.40
C PHE A 244 -2.90 -7.34 -11.85
N SER A 245 -3.58 -8.06 -12.74
CA SER A 245 -3.62 -7.78 -14.18
C SER A 245 -4.63 -6.70 -14.58
N ALA A 246 -5.38 -6.13 -13.62
CA ALA A 246 -6.30 -5.03 -13.89
C ALA A 246 -5.59 -3.85 -14.56
N PRO A 247 -6.22 -3.14 -15.53
CA PRO A 247 -5.57 -2.07 -16.29
C PRO A 247 -4.93 -0.97 -15.44
N TYR A 248 -5.55 -0.62 -14.30
CA TYR A 248 -5.05 0.36 -13.35
C TYR A 248 -3.91 -0.14 -12.45
N HIS A 249 -3.70 -1.47 -12.35
CA HIS A 249 -2.71 -2.12 -11.49
C HIS A 249 -1.41 -2.43 -12.27
N ILE A 250 -0.99 -3.69 -12.45
CA ILE A 250 0.14 -4.06 -13.32
C ILE A 250 -0.33 -4.02 -14.79
N GLY A 251 -1.57 -4.42 -15.06
CA GLY A 251 -2.23 -4.26 -16.37
C GLY A 251 -2.01 -5.39 -17.37
N LYS A 252 -1.18 -6.38 -17.02
CA LYS A 252 -0.98 -7.63 -17.76
C LYS A 252 -0.83 -8.77 -16.76
N THR A 253 -1.13 -9.99 -17.19
CA THR A 253 -0.89 -11.19 -16.38
C THR A 253 0.60 -11.53 -16.32
N ALA A 254 1.00 -12.33 -15.33
CA ALA A 254 2.39 -12.81 -15.22
C ALA A 254 2.85 -13.66 -16.43
N ASN A 255 1.92 -14.26 -17.18
CA ASN A 255 2.23 -14.99 -18.41
C ASN A 255 2.51 -14.03 -19.58
N GLU A 256 1.81 -12.89 -19.63
CA GLU A 256 1.98 -11.88 -20.67
C GLU A 256 3.22 -11.00 -20.43
N ASP A 257 3.61 -10.79 -19.17
CA ASP A 257 4.72 -9.90 -18.80
C ASP A 257 5.47 -10.35 -17.55
N VAL A 258 6.08 -11.54 -17.62
CA VAL A 258 6.81 -12.13 -16.48
C VAL A 258 7.92 -11.22 -15.95
N GLN A 259 8.54 -10.40 -16.81
CA GLN A 259 9.64 -9.53 -16.42
C GLN A 259 9.16 -8.41 -15.50
N GLU A 260 7.96 -7.87 -15.74
CA GLU A 260 7.40 -6.84 -14.88
C GLU A 260 7.07 -7.36 -13.48
N TYR A 261 6.57 -8.60 -13.39
CA TYR A 261 6.37 -9.27 -12.10
C TYR A 261 7.72 -9.55 -11.40
N ARG A 262 8.74 -10.01 -12.12
CA ARG A 262 10.09 -10.22 -11.55
C ARG A 262 10.71 -8.93 -11.03
N ARG A 263 10.57 -7.82 -11.78
CA ARG A 263 11.08 -6.50 -11.37
C ARG A 263 10.46 -6.02 -10.06
N ARG A 264 9.21 -6.42 -9.78
CA ARG A 264 8.45 -6.07 -8.57
C ARG A 264 8.61 -7.09 -7.42
N SER A 265 9.36 -8.16 -7.64
CA SER A 265 9.59 -9.24 -6.66
C SER A 265 10.92 -9.07 -5.93
N PRO A 266 10.94 -8.92 -4.59
CA PRO A 266 12.16 -8.84 -3.78
C PRO A 266 13.21 -9.92 -4.08
N VAL A 267 12.80 -11.16 -4.38
CA VAL A 267 13.74 -12.27 -4.66
C VAL A 267 14.71 -11.97 -5.81
N ASN A 268 14.34 -11.10 -6.76
CA ASN A 268 15.19 -10.74 -7.90
C ASN A 268 16.19 -9.61 -7.57
N HIS A 269 16.12 -9.04 -6.37
CA HIS A 269 16.93 -7.88 -5.94
C HIS A 269 17.87 -8.20 -4.78
N VAL A 270 17.92 -9.45 -4.32
CA VAL A 270 18.69 -9.90 -3.14
C VAL A 270 20.18 -9.50 -3.15
N GLN A 271 20.77 -9.30 -4.33
CA GLN A 271 22.15 -8.82 -4.49
C GLN A 271 22.37 -7.41 -3.94
N LYS A 272 21.31 -6.61 -3.80
CA LYS A 272 21.37 -5.24 -3.28
C LYS A 272 21.39 -5.17 -1.75
N LEU A 273 21.12 -6.29 -1.03
CA LEU A 273 21.06 -6.27 0.43
C LEU A 273 22.38 -5.76 1.05
N GLN A 274 22.26 -4.69 1.85
CA GLN A 274 23.32 -4.08 2.64
C GLN A 274 22.89 -3.85 4.10
N THR A 275 21.59 -3.65 4.33
CA THR A 275 20.98 -3.40 5.64
C THR A 275 20.87 -4.68 6.46
N PRO A 276 21.13 -4.66 7.78
CA PRO A 276 20.79 -5.77 8.67
C PRO A 276 19.31 -6.15 8.56
N LEU A 277 19.03 -7.42 8.28
CA LEU A 277 17.69 -7.92 7.96
C LEU A 277 17.35 -9.14 8.82
N LEU A 278 16.15 -9.12 9.40
CA LEU A 278 15.50 -10.27 10.04
C LEU A 278 14.24 -10.66 9.26
N ILE A 279 14.13 -11.94 8.90
CA ILE A 279 12.96 -12.50 8.20
C ILE A 279 12.26 -13.53 9.08
N HIS A 280 10.97 -13.39 9.31
CA HIS A 280 10.16 -14.43 9.97
C HIS A 280 9.08 -14.95 9.01
N THR A 281 8.79 -16.26 9.07
CA THR A 281 7.63 -16.84 8.37
C THR A 281 7.13 -18.07 9.13
N ASN A 282 5.96 -18.61 8.76
CA ASN A 282 5.31 -19.71 9.44
C ASN A 282 4.77 -20.73 8.43
N THR A 283 4.93 -22.04 8.70
CA THR A 283 4.58 -23.08 7.71
C THR A 283 3.09 -23.25 7.47
N ASN A 284 2.23 -22.76 8.38
CA ASN A 284 0.78 -22.75 8.22
C ASN A 284 0.23 -21.36 7.83
N ASP A 285 1.08 -20.50 7.25
CA ASP A 285 0.64 -19.26 6.62
C ASP A 285 -0.28 -19.59 5.43
N ASP A 286 -1.51 -19.11 5.50
CA ASP A 286 -2.59 -19.36 4.55
C ASP A 286 -2.73 -18.27 3.47
N ASP A 287 -1.91 -17.22 3.52
CA ASP A 287 -1.90 -16.14 2.54
C ASP A 287 -0.58 -16.09 1.74
N VAL A 288 0.56 -16.02 2.42
CA VAL A 288 1.89 -16.05 1.78
C VAL A 288 2.51 -17.42 2.00
N ASN A 289 2.49 -18.24 0.95
CA ASN A 289 2.97 -19.61 1.04
C ASN A 289 4.44 -19.63 1.48
N VAL A 290 4.77 -20.46 2.48
CA VAL A 290 6.11 -20.54 3.06
C VAL A 290 7.19 -20.81 2.01
N LEU A 291 6.85 -21.55 0.95
CA LEU A 291 7.74 -21.84 -0.18
C LEU A 291 8.23 -20.56 -0.90
N GLU A 292 7.44 -19.48 -0.87
CA GLU A 292 7.82 -18.18 -1.42
C GLU A 292 8.94 -17.54 -0.58
N VAL A 293 8.78 -17.58 0.75
CA VAL A 293 9.79 -17.04 1.67
C VAL A 293 11.04 -17.92 1.71
N GLU A 294 10.90 -19.25 1.61
CA GLU A 294 12.04 -20.17 1.47
C GLU A 294 12.84 -19.86 0.19
N HIS A 295 12.17 -19.57 -0.93
CA HIS A 295 12.84 -19.15 -2.16
C HIS A 295 13.64 -17.85 -1.96
N LEU A 296 13.08 -16.85 -1.27
CA LEU A 296 13.81 -15.63 -0.90
C LEU A 296 15.06 -15.93 -0.04
N ILE A 297 14.91 -16.77 0.99
CA ILE A 297 16.00 -17.15 1.90
C ILE A 297 17.13 -17.84 1.12
N GLU A 298 16.80 -18.79 0.24
CA GLU A 298 17.79 -19.49 -0.57
C GLU A 298 18.45 -18.56 -1.60
N ALA A 299 17.72 -17.62 -2.19
CA ALA A 299 18.28 -16.60 -3.08
C ALA A 299 19.28 -15.67 -2.34
N LEU A 300 18.95 -15.23 -1.12
CA LEU A 300 19.86 -14.43 -0.28
C LEU A 300 21.13 -15.21 0.08
N LYS A 301 21.00 -16.49 0.44
CA LYS A 301 22.15 -17.38 0.70
C LYS A 301 23.01 -17.57 -0.53
N ALA A 302 22.40 -17.85 -1.69
CA ALA A 302 23.10 -18.01 -2.97
C ALA A 302 23.83 -16.72 -3.39
N ALA A 303 23.29 -15.55 -3.04
CA ALA A 303 23.93 -14.24 -3.22
C ALA A 303 25.03 -13.94 -2.18
N GLY A 304 25.33 -14.85 -1.25
CA GLY A 304 26.36 -14.66 -0.22
C GLY A 304 26.02 -13.60 0.82
N LYS A 305 24.74 -13.27 1.00
CA LYS A 305 24.29 -12.23 1.93
C LYS A 305 24.19 -12.75 3.36
N LYS A 306 24.41 -11.85 4.33
CA LYS A 306 24.24 -12.11 5.76
C LYS A 306 22.92 -11.52 6.24
N PHE A 307 22.08 -12.33 6.86
CA PHE A 307 20.78 -11.95 7.39
C PHE A 307 20.36 -13.00 8.42
N GLU A 308 19.40 -12.64 9.28
CA GLU A 308 18.80 -13.55 10.25
C GLU A 308 17.42 -14.00 9.74
N TYR A 309 17.05 -15.25 10.01
CA TYR A 309 15.72 -15.73 9.69
C TYR A 309 15.22 -16.81 10.66
N GLU A 310 13.91 -16.91 10.83
CA GLU A 310 13.26 -17.99 11.59
C GLU A 310 11.99 -18.45 10.83
N ILE A 311 11.93 -19.76 10.53
CA ILE A 311 10.74 -20.41 9.96
C ILE A 311 10.05 -21.15 11.12
N PHE A 312 8.91 -20.63 11.54
CA PHE A 312 8.07 -21.23 12.57
C PHE A 312 7.26 -22.39 12.00
N LYS A 313 7.05 -23.44 12.81
CA LYS A 313 6.32 -24.63 12.38
C LYS A 313 4.92 -24.64 12.99
N GLU A 314 3.93 -24.43 12.14
CA GLU A 314 2.50 -24.57 12.44
C GLU A 314 2.07 -23.82 13.73
N ILE A 315 2.66 -22.66 14.00
CA ILE A 315 2.27 -21.87 15.16
C ILE A 315 0.86 -21.31 14.93
N PRO A 316 -0.03 -21.29 15.94
CA PRO A 316 -1.36 -20.71 15.79
C PRO A 316 -1.32 -19.25 15.33
N GLY A 317 -2.25 -18.90 14.43
CA GLY A 317 -2.41 -17.54 13.89
C GLY A 317 -2.07 -17.39 12.41
N GLY A 318 -1.53 -18.43 11.76
CA GLY A 318 -1.27 -18.45 10.32
C GLY A 318 -0.49 -17.22 9.86
N HIS A 319 -1.04 -16.47 8.92
CA HIS A 319 -0.44 -15.23 8.40
C HIS A 319 -0.22 -14.12 9.45
N SER A 320 -0.85 -14.20 10.62
CA SER A 320 -0.74 -13.21 11.71
C SER A 320 -0.10 -13.77 12.99
N PHE A 321 0.57 -14.92 12.93
CA PHE A 321 1.06 -15.67 14.10
C PHE A 321 1.88 -14.87 15.12
N ASP A 322 2.64 -13.85 14.70
CA ASP A 322 3.42 -12.98 15.58
C ASP A 322 2.69 -11.69 15.97
N ARG A 323 1.51 -11.40 15.40
CA ARG A 323 0.73 -10.17 15.66
C ARG A 323 -0.57 -10.42 16.43
N ILE A 324 -0.77 -11.62 16.96
CA ILE A 324 -1.90 -11.95 17.84
C ILE A 324 -1.51 -11.86 19.32
N ASP A 325 -2.48 -12.05 20.22
CA ASP A 325 -2.31 -11.80 21.66
C ASP A 325 -1.75 -12.99 22.45
N THR A 326 -1.45 -14.11 21.78
CA THR A 326 -0.92 -15.30 22.44
C THR A 326 0.45 -15.04 23.05
N LYS A 327 0.78 -15.78 24.13
CA LYS A 327 2.12 -15.70 24.74
C LYS A 327 3.24 -15.96 23.72
N LYS A 328 3.03 -16.93 22.81
CA LYS A 328 4.01 -17.26 21.79
C LYS A 328 4.21 -16.14 20.77
N ALA A 329 3.13 -15.50 20.33
CA ALA A 329 3.21 -14.32 19.47
C ALA A 329 4.00 -13.18 20.14
N LYS A 330 3.73 -12.90 21.42
CA LYS A 330 4.48 -11.92 22.22
C LYS A 330 5.97 -12.25 22.35
N GLU A 331 6.31 -13.53 22.53
CA GLU A 331 7.72 -13.98 22.53
C GLU A 331 8.42 -13.70 21.20
N ILE A 332 7.72 -13.91 20.09
CA ILE A 332 8.23 -13.66 18.75
C ILE A 332 8.38 -12.15 18.51
N ARG A 333 7.38 -11.32 18.86
CA ARG A 333 7.50 -9.85 18.79
C ARG A 333 8.64 -9.31 19.63
N LEU A 334 8.85 -9.84 20.84
CA LEU A 334 9.96 -9.42 21.67
C LEU A 334 11.31 -9.71 21.01
N LYS A 335 11.46 -10.82 20.27
CA LYS A 335 12.67 -11.08 19.47
C LYS A 335 12.84 -10.03 18.38
N ILE A 336 11.77 -9.69 17.65
CA ILE A 336 11.78 -8.65 16.61
C ILE A 336 12.24 -7.31 17.19
N TYR A 337 11.65 -6.87 18.30
CA TYR A 337 12.01 -5.60 18.93
C TYR A 337 13.44 -5.57 19.46
N ARG A 338 13.95 -6.70 19.99
CA ARG A 338 15.35 -6.79 20.42
C ARG A 338 16.32 -6.68 19.24
N PHE A 339 15.99 -7.31 18.11
CA PHE A 339 16.78 -7.19 16.88
C PHE A 339 16.83 -5.72 16.41
N LEU A 340 15.67 -5.07 16.27
CA LEU A 340 15.59 -3.65 15.90
C LEU A 340 16.34 -2.76 16.90
N ALA A 341 16.15 -2.98 18.20
CA ALA A 341 16.77 -2.19 19.27
C ALA A 341 18.30 -2.31 19.29
N GLY A 342 18.85 -3.46 18.90
CA GLY A 342 20.31 -3.66 18.77
C GLY A 342 20.95 -2.73 17.74
N HIS A 343 20.18 -2.24 16.77
CA HIS A 343 20.65 -1.34 15.72
C HIS A 343 20.21 0.11 15.93
N LEU A 344 19.06 0.34 16.57
CA LEU A 344 18.45 1.67 16.71
C LEU A 344 18.58 2.30 18.10
N ASN A 345 18.99 1.54 19.11
CA ASN A 345 19.19 2.01 20.49
C ASN A 345 18.05 2.91 21.00
N PRO A 346 16.81 2.40 21.08
CA PRO A 346 15.69 3.17 21.62
C PRO A 346 15.91 3.52 23.09
N PRO A 347 15.32 4.61 23.60
CA PRO A 347 15.46 5.02 25.01
C PRO A 347 15.07 3.94 26.03
N HIS A 348 14.04 3.14 25.73
CA HIS A 348 13.44 2.21 26.68
C HIS A 348 13.22 0.82 26.06
N PRO A 349 14.27 0.09 25.66
CA PRO A 349 14.11 -1.19 24.97
C PRO A 349 13.37 -2.20 25.85
N LEU A 350 12.39 -2.91 25.28
CA LEU A 350 11.64 -3.96 25.99
C LEU A 350 12.56 -5.17 26.20
N ARG A 351 12.62 -5.69 27.43
CA ARG A 351 13.50 -6.80 27.81
C ARG A 351 12.75 -8.06 28.17
N THR A 352 11.49 -7.97 28.57
CA THR A 352 10.71 -9.11 29.02
C THR A 352 9.32 -9.13 28.39
N ILE A 353 8.65 -10.28 28.45
CA ILE A 353 7.25 -10.41 28.02
C ILE A 353 6.32 -9.57 28.91
N ASP A 354 6.70 -9.36 30.17
CA ASP A 354 5.99 -8.51 31.10
C ASP A 354 6.06 -7.03 30.68
N ASP A 355 7.24 -6.56 30.27
CA ASP A 355 7.41 -5.20 29.70
C ASP A 355 6.50 -5.02 28.46
N LEU A 356 6.55 -5.99 27.54
CA LEU A 356 5.73 -5.96 26.33
C LEU A 356 4.24 -5.99 26.65
N THR A 357 3.82 -6.81 27.61
CA THR A 357 2.43 -6.90 28.03
C THR A 357 1.94 -5.60 28.66
N LYS A 358 2.73 -4.98 29.55
CA LYS A 358 2.43 -3.68 30.15
C LYS A 358 2.37 -2.55 29.13
N ALA A 359 3.19 -2.61 28.09
CA ALA A 359 3.18 -1.62 27.01
C ALA A 359 1.94 -1.77 26.11
N GLY A 360 1.71 -2.98 25.60
CA GLY A 360 0.69 -3.25 24.58
C GLY A 360 -0.74 -3.33 25.09
N TYR A 361 -0.94 -3.66 26.38
CA TYR A 361 -2.24 -4.07 26.92
C TYR A 361 -2.52 -3.35 28.24
N ARG A 362 -3.73 -2.82 28.39
CA ARG A 362 -4.25 -2.18 29.61
C ARG A 362 -5.28 -3.08 30.28
#